data_AF-A0A0C3QGX6-F1
#
_entry.id   AF-A0A0C3QGX6-F1
#
_cell.length_a   1.000
_cell.length_b   1.000
_cell.length_c   1.000
_cell.angle_alpha   90.00
_cell.angle_beta   90.00
_cell.angle_gamma   90.00
#
_symmetry.space_group_name_H-M   'P 1'
#
loop_
_entity.id
_entity.type
_entity.pdbx_description
1 polymer ?
#
loop_
_entity_poly.entity_id
_entity_poly.type
_entity_poly.pdbx_seq_one_letter_code
_entity_poly.pdbx_strand_id
1 'polypeptide(L)'
;MLYRFREAQAAELGLSRKSDRRPRVASSCKSLRECERWRGEILREVSRKVSKIQDAGLSDYEVRDLNDEINKLMREKRHWENQIVALGGVNFKRSTAMLDEDGKEVPGTRGYKYFGRAKELPGVRELFQKSTEVAEEDQSFAFYKKFLNQGPEYYGDLDENDEALLQHEKEAEEEGS
;
A
#
# COMPACT_ATOMS: atom_id res chain seq x y z
N MET A 1 -30.24 -15.19 -36.27
CA MET A 1 -29.34 -16.21 -36.89
C MET A 1 -28.05 -15.61 -37.48
N LEU A 2 -28.06 -14.39 -38.04
CA LEU A 2 -26.88 -13.70 -38.59
C LEU A 2 -25.72 -13.44 -37.60
N TYR A 3 -26.02 -13.15 -36.32
CA TYR A 3 -24.99 -12.89 -35.29
C TYR A 3 -24.12 -14.13 -35.01
N ARG A 4 -24.74 -15.30 -34.83
CA ARG A 4 -24.04 -16.56 -34.59
C ARG A 4 -23.20 -17.01 -35.81
N PHE A 5 -23.69 -16.75 -37.02
CA PHE A 5 -22.97 -17.03 -38.25
C PHE A 5 -21.74 -16.12 -38.42
N ARG A 6 -21.89 -14.80 -38.20
CA ARG A 6 -20.76 -13.86 -38.20
C ARG A 6 -19.72 -14.19 -37.12
N GLU A 7 -20.15 -14.58 -35.92
CA GLU A 7 -19.23 -15.04 -34.88
C GLU A 7 -18.47 -16.32 -35.27
N ALA A 8 -19.15 -17.29 -35.89
CA ALA A 8 -18.52 -18.52 -36.37
C ALA A 8 -17.51 -18.22 -37.50
N GLN A 9 -17.87 -17.35 -38.44
CA GLN A 9 -17.01 -16.95 -39.54
C GLN A 9 -15.77 -16.16 -39.04
N ALA A 10 -15.95 -15.29 -38.05
CA ALA A 10 -14.84 -14.59 -37.41
C ALA A 10 -13.96 -15.53 -36.57
N ALA A 11 -14.52 -16.59 -35.99
CA ALA A 11 -13.77 -17.63 -35.30
C ALA A 11 -12.96 -18.51 -36.27
N GLU A 12 -13.54 -18.88 -37.42
CA GLU A 12 -12.84 -19.59 -38.50
C GLU A 12 -11.70 -18.75 -39.11
N LEU A 13 -11.91 -17.44 -39.28
CA LEU A 13 -10.86 -16.50 -39.68
C LEU A 13 -9.82 -16.24 -38.56
N GLY A 14 -10.01 -16.76 -37.35
CA GLY A 14 -9.11 -16.53 -36.20
C GLY A 14 -9.19 -15.13 -35.60
N LEU A 15 -10.13 -14.28 -36.05
CA LEU A 15 -10.36 -12.91 -35.55
C LEU A 15 -11.22 -12.88 -34.28
N SER A 16 -12.09 -13.87 -34.07
CA SER A 16 -12.97 -13.95 -32.88
C SER A 16 -12.56 -15.12 -31.98
N ARG A 17 -11.78 -14.81 -30.94
CA ARG A 17 -11.52 -15.74 -29.84
C ARG A 17 -12.66 -15.66 -28.83
N LYS A 18 -13.75 -16.40 -29.07
CA LYS A 18 -14.77 -16.61 -28.03
C LYS A 18 -14.12 -17.22 -26.80
N SER A 19 -14.19 -16.47 -25.69
CA SER A 19 -13.93 -16.94 -24.32
C SER A 19 -12.70 -17.81 -24.15
N ASP A 20 -11.52 -17.34 -24.56
CA ASP A 20 -10.32 -17.85 -23.90
C ASP A 20 -10.55 -17.63 -22.40
N ARG A 21 -10.63 -18.71 -21.63
CA ARG A 21 -10.59 -18.55 -20.18
C ARG A 21 -9.14 -18.28 -19.83
N ARG A 22 -8.93 -17.31 -18.94
CA ARG A 22 -7.59 -17.05 -18.43
C ARG A 22 -6.98 -18.35 -17.90
N PRO A 23 -5.77 -18.72 -18.34
CA PRO A 23 -5.06 -19.88 -17.80
C PRO A 23 -4.88 -19.75 -16.29
N ARG A 24 -5.06 -20.84 -15.53
CA ARG A 24 -4.85 -20.84 -14.07
C ARG A 24 -3.39 -20.61 -13.68
N VAL A 25 -2.47 -21.00 -14.55
CA VAL A 25 -1.02 -20.95 -14.30
C VAL A 25 -0.41 -19.98 -15.30
N ALA A 26 0.12 -18.85 -14.82
CA ALA A 26 0.71 -17.84 -15.69
C ALA A 26 1.92 -18.36 -16.48
N SER A 27 2.72 -19.26 -15.88
CA SER A 27 3.95 -19.79 -16.49
C SER A 27 3.72 -20.66 -17.73
N SER A 28 2.50 -21.13 -17.98
CA SER A 28 2.19 -21.87 -19.21
C SER A 28 2.10 -20.96 -20.44
N CYS A 29 1.88 -19.65 -20.25
CA CYS A 29 1.82 -18.68 -21.33
C CYS A 29 3.23 -18.23 -21.73
N LYS A 30 3.58 -18.44 -23.00
CA LYS A 30 4.89 -18.08 -23.58
C LYS A 30 4.85 -16.81 -24.43
N SER A 31 3.67 -16.22 -24.61
CA SER A 31 3.47 -15.03 -25.42
C SER A 31 3.35 -13.79 -24.53
N LEU A 32 4.23 -12.81 -24.71
CA LEU A 32 4.20 -11.53 -24.00
C LEU A 32 2.86 -10.82 -24.20
N ARG A 33 2.37 -10.76 -25.45
CA ARG A 33 1.10 -10.10 -25.80
C ARG A 33 -0.09 -10.72 -25.07
N GLU A 34 -0.10 -12.03 -24.88
CA GLU A 34 -1.16 -12.71 -24.15
C GLU A 34 -1.05 -12.48 -22.64
N CYS A 35 0.16 -12.49 -22.08
CA CYS A 35 0.37 -12.17 -20.67
C CYS A 35 -0.10 -10.74 -20.33
N GLU A 36 0.22 -9.76 -21.18
CA GLU A 36 -0.22 -8.37 -21.02
C GLU A 36 -1.75 -8.24 -21.15
N ARG A 37 -2.37 -8.96 -22.10
CA ARG A 37 -3.84 -9.03 -22.22
C ARG A 37 -4.47 -9.54 -20.93
N TRP A 38 -4.00 -10.67 -20.39
CA TRP A 38 -4.54 -11.25 -19.16
C TRP A 38 -4.34 -10.34 -17.95
N ARG A 39 -3.18 -9.70 -17.83
CA ARG A 39 -2.93 -8.67 -16.82
C ARG A 39 -3.94 -7.52 -16.90
N GLY A 40 -4.19 -7.02 -18.11
CA GLY A 40 -5.18 -5.97 -18.35
C GLY A 40 -6.60 -6.39 -17.99
N GLU A 41 -6.96 -7.65 -18.25
CA GLU A 41 -8.25 -8.20 -17.86
C GLU A 41 -8.42 -8.28 -16.34
N ILE A 42 -7.38 -8.72 -15.61
CA ILE A 42 -7.37 -8.71 -14.13
C ILE A 42 -7.62 -7.30 -13.60
N LEU A 43 -6.94 -6.30 -14.17
CA LEU A 43 -7.10 -4.91 -13.74
C LEU A 43 -8.53 -4.39 -13.94
N ARG A 44 -9.19 -4.78 -15.04
CA ARG A 44 -10.60 -4.44 -15.27
C ARG A 44 -11.54 -5.14 -14.29
N GLU A 45 -11.26 -6.39 -13.94
CA GLU A 45 -12.02 -7.10 -12.89
C GLU A 45 -11.85 -6.46 -11.52
N VAL A 46 -10.61 -6.12 -11.15
CA VAL A 46 -10.29 -5.40 -9.91
C VAL A 46 -11.04 -4.07 -9.87
N SER A 47 -10.94 -3.25 -10.92
CA SER A 47 -11.63 -1.96 -10.99
C SER A 47 -13.15 -2.10 -10.79
N ARG A 48 -13.80 -3.06 -11.45
CA ARG A 48 -15.24 -3.33 -11.25
C ARG A 48 -15.58 -3.73 -9.83
N LYS A 49 -14.76 -4.56 -9.19
CA LYS A 49 -14.98 -4.98 -7.79
C LYS A 49 -14.71 -3.85 -6.79
N VAL A 50 -13.71 -3.01 -7.05
CA VAL A 50 -13.43 -1.80 -6.26
C VAL A 50 -14.59 -0.83 -6.37
N SER A 51 -15.20 -0.63 -7.54
CA SER A 51 -16.42 0.17 -7.63
C SER A 51 -17.57 -0.44 -6.84
N LYS A 52 -17.78 -1.77 -6.94
CA LYS A 52 -18.86 -2.47 -6.24
C LYS A 52 -18.70 -2.42 -4.71
N ILE A 53 -17.49 -2.47 -4.17
CA ILE A 53 -17.27 -2.49 -2.71
C ILE A 53 -17.74 -1.20 -2.02
N GLN A 54 -17.88 -0.11 -2.77
CA GLN A 54 -18.37 1.17 -2.28
C GLN A 54 -19.89 1.23 -2.15
N ASP A 55 -20.62 0.22 -2.64
CA ASP A 55 -22.07 0.19 -2.54
C ASP A 55 -22.51 0.15 -1.07
N ALA A 56 -23.22 1.20 -0.64
CA ALA A 56 -23.70 1.34 0.75
C ALA A 56 -24.68 0.22 1.17
N GLY A 57 -25.35 -0.41 0.20
CA GLY A 57 -26.30 -1.51 0.44
C GLY A 57 -25.65 -2.85 0.78
N LEU A 58 -24.32 -2.99 0.65
CA LEU A 58 -23.63 -4.24 0.99
C LEU A 58 -23.53 -4.43 2.51
N SER A 59 -23.68 -5.66 2.96
CA SER A 59 -23.36 -6.04 4.34
C SER A 59 -21.85 -6.09 4.57
N ASP A 60 -21.43 -5.99 5.82
CA ASP A 60 -20.01 -6.09 6.19
C ASP A 60 -19.38 -7.44 5.82
N TYR A 61 -20.18 -8.51 5.71
CA TYR A 61 -19.70 -9.82 5.23
C TYR A 61 -19.43 -9.80 3.73
N GLU A 62 -20.35 -9.25 2.94
CA GLU A 62 -20.17 -9.12 1.48
C GLU A 62 -18.99 -8.19 1.14
N VAL A 63 -18.78 -7.13 1.92
CA VAL A 63 -17.61 -6.26 1.78
C VAL A 63 -16.32 -7.04 2.04
N ARG A 64 -16.28 -7.92 3.06
CA ARG A 64 -15.11 -8.79 3.32
C ARG A 64 -14.85 -9.75 2.17
N ASP A 65 -15.89 -10.43 1.69
CA ASP A 65 -15.78 -11.37 0.57
C ASP A 65 -15.28 -10.69 -0.70
N LEU A 66 -15.83 -9.51 -1.03
CA LEU A 66 -15.35 -8.71 -2.17
C LEU A 66 -13.89 -8.30 -2.01
N ASN A 67 -13.48 -7.90 -0.80
CA ASN A 67 -12.09 -7.55 -0.52
C ASN A 67 -11.16 -8.75 -0.70
N ASP A 68 -11.56 -9.95 -0.27
CA ASP A 68 -10.82 -11.20 -0.47
C ASP A 68 -10.69 -11.56 -1.96
N GLU A 69 -11.77 -11.39 -2.73
CA GLU A 69 -11.76 -11.58 -4.17
C GLU A 69 -10.80 -10.60 -4.87
N ILE A 70 -10.80 -9.32 -4.48
CA ILE A 70 -9.85 -8.33 -5.01
C ILE A 70 -8.41 -8.74 -4.65
N ASN A 71 -8.13 -9.13 -3.41
CA ASN A 71 -6.80 -9.59 -2.99
C ASN A 71 -6.35 -10.84 -3.75
N LYS A 72 -7.27 -11.77 -4.05
CA LYS A 72 -7.00 -12.94 -4.89
C LYS A 72 -6.60 -12.53 -6.31
N LEU A 73 -7.35 -11.62 -6.93
CA LEU A 73 -7.02 -11.07 -8.25
C LEU A 73 -5.67 -10.33 -8.24
N MET A 74 -5.37 -9.59 -7.18
CA MET A 74 -4.08 -8.89 -7.04
C MET A 74 -2.90 -9.84 -6.91
N ARG A 75 -3.06 -10.98 -6.24
CA ARG A 75 -2.04 -12.05 -6.22
C ARG A 75 -1.88 -12.67 -7.60
N GLU A 76 -2.98 -12.94 -8.29
CA GLU A 76 -2.96 -13.44 -9.66
C GLU A 76 -2.24 -12.48 -10.62
N LYS A 77 -2.54 -11.17 -10.54
CA LYS A 77 -1.85 -10.12 -11.28
C LYS A 77 -0.34 -10.19 -11.08
N ARG A 78 0.13 -10.39 -9.83
CA ARG A 78 1.56 -10.51 -9.54
C ARG A 78 2.19 -11.72 -10.25
N HIS A 79 1.49 -12.84 -10.36
CA HIS A 79 1.97 -14.01 -11.12
C HIS A 79 2.12 -13.69 -12.61
N TRP A 80 1.15 -12.98 -13.19
CA TRP A 80 1.24 -12.54 -14.59
C TRP A 80 2.36 -11.51 -14.80
N GLU A 81 2.55 -10.57 -13.88
CA GLU A 81 3.66 -9.59 -13.95
C GLU A 81 5.03 -10.28 -13.83
N ASN A 82 5.16 -11.30 -12.98
CA ASN A 82 6.37 -12.11 -12.90
C ASN A 82 6.65 -12.83 -14.22
N GLN A 83 5.61 -13.38 -14.86
CA GLN A 83 5.76 -14.07 -16.13
C GLN A 83 6.18 -13.11 -17.25
N ILE A 84 5.61 -11.91 -17.31
CA ILE A 84 6.00 -10.89 -18.29
C ILE A 84 7.49 -10.57 -18.14
N VAL A 85 7.96 -10.36 -16.90
CA VAL A 85 9.39 -10.12 -16.63
C VAL A 85 10.25 -11.33 -17.02
N ALA A 86 9.82 -12.55 -16.73
CA ALA A 86 10.55 -13.78 -17.09
C ALA A 86 10.67 -13.97 -18.61
N LEU A 87 9.69 -13.49 -19.38
CA LEU A 87 9.71 -13.48 -20.85
C LEU A 87 10.47 -12.27 -21.43
N GLY A 88 11.11 -11.44 -20.61
CA GLY A 88 11.88 -10.26 -21.03
C GLY A 88 11.05 -9.00 -21.28
N GLY A 89 9.80 -8.96 -20.82
CA GLY A 89 8.91 -7.82 -20.93
C GLY A 89 9.10 -6.75 -19.85
N VAL A 90 8.23 -5.74 -19.86
CA VAL A 90 8.29 -4.58 -18.96
C VAL A 90 8.11 -4.99 -17.49
N ASN A 91 8.92 -4.42 -16.61
CA ASN A 91 8.80 -4.65 -15.17
C ASN A 91 7.79 -3.70 -14.51
N PHE A 92 6.53 -4.15 -14.46
CA PHE A 92 5.42 -3.41 -13.86
C PHE A 92 5.49 -3.25 -12.33
N LYS A 93 6.37 -3.99 -11.62
CA LYS A 93 6.46 -3.89 -10.15
C LYS A 93 7.03 -2.57 -9.67
N ARG A 94 7.89 -1.94 -10.48
CA ARG A 94 8.55 -0.67 -10.13
C ARG A 94 7.64 0.54 -10.33
N SER A 95 6.53 0.37 -11.05
CA SER A 95 5.84 1.52 -11.64
C SER A 95 4.75 2.14 -10.77
N THR A 96 4.18 1.47 -9.76
CA THR A 96 3.01 2.04 -9.06
C THR A 96 2.83 1.48 -7.65
N ALA A 97 2.97 2.36 -6.65
CA ALA A 97 2.18 2.23 -5.43
C ALA A 97 0.70 2.28 -5.85
N MET A 98 -0.12 1.36 -5.33
CA MET A 98 -1.54 1.35 -5.67
C MET A 98 -2.22 2.42 -4.82
N LEU A 99 -2.64 3.49 -5.50
CA LEU A 99 -3.33 4.62 -4.88
C LEU A 99 -4.84 4.36 -4.87
N ASP A 100 -5.50 4.76 -3.79
CA ASP A 100 -6.95 4.84 -3.66
C ASP A 100 -7.48 6.07 -4.42
N GLU A 101 -8.81 6.23 -4.47
CA GLU A 101 -9.48 7.39 -5.10
C GLU A 101 -9.03 8.73 -4.49
N ASP A 102 -8.67 8.72 -3.20
CA ASP A 102 -8.11 9.85 -2.44
C ASP A 102 -6.62 10.12 -2.74
N GLY A 103 -6.00 9.38 -3.67
CA GLY A 103 -4.58 9.48 -3.99
C GLY A 103 -3.63 8.96 -2.90
N LYS A 104 -4.17 8.37 -1.81
CA LYS A 104 -3.40 7.74 -0.73
C LYS A 104 -3.08 6.29 -1.05
N GLU A 105 -1.96 5.78 -0.56
CA GLU A 105 -1.67 4.35 -0.72
C GLU A 105 -2.73 3.49 -0.03
N VAL A 106 -3.20 2.45 -0.72
CA VAL A 106 -4.20 1.53 -0.18
C VAL A 106 -3.65 0.87 1.09
N PRO A 107 -4.28 1.07 2.26
CA PRO A 107 -3.82 0.51 3.52
C PRO A 107 -3.81 -1.02 3.50
N GLY A 108 -2.78 -1.63 4.11
CA GLY A 108 -2.64 -3.08 4.12
C GLY A 108 -1.56 -3.62 5.06
N THR A 109 -1.71 -4.88 5.44
CA THR A 109 -0.82 -5.59 6.36
C THR A 109 -0.34 -6.89 5.72
N ARG A 110 0.97 -7.18 5.80
CA ARG A 110 1.58 -8.46 5.37
C ARG A 110 1.14 -8.94 3.96
N GLY A 111 0.91 -8.01 3.03
CA GLY A 111 0.55 -8.32 1.64
C GLY A 111 -0.95 -8.46 1.35
N TYR A 112 -1.80 -8.27 2.35
CA TYR A 112 -3.26 -8.11 2.21
C TYR A 112 -3.62 -6.62 2.26
N LYS A 113 -4.57 -6.19 1.42
CA LYS A 113 -4.99 -4.79 1.29
C LYS A 113 -6.48 -4.64 1.52
N TYR A 114 -6.90 -3.48 2.03
CA TYR A 114 -8.31 -3.17 2.24
C TYR A 114 -8.75 -2.07 1.27
N PHE A 115 -9.66 -2.41 0.36
CA PHE A 115 -10.11 -1.54 -0.72
C PHE A 115 -11.44 -0.85 -0.37
N GLY A 116 -11.54 0.46 -0.66
CA GLY A 116 -12.77 1.22 -0.46
C GLY A 116 -13.34 1.05 0.96
N ARG A 117 -14.65 0.81 1.08
CA ARG A 117 -15.35 0.57 2.35
C ARG A 117 -14.77 -0.57 3.21
N ALA A 118 -13.96 -1.48 2.65
CA ALA A 118 -13.31 -2.50 3.47
C ALA A 118 -12.38 -1.90 4.56
N LYS A 119 -11.91 -0.65 4.38
CA LYS A 119 -11.13 0.08 5.40
C LYS A 119 -11.96 0.51 6.62
N GLU A 120 -13.28 0.59 6.45
CA GLU A 120 -14.23 1.05 7.48
C GLU A 120 -14.83 -0.09 8.30
N LEU A 121 -14.53 -1.34 7.93
CA LEU A 121 -15.01 -2.51 8.65
C LEU A 121 -14.59 -2.46 10.13
N PRO A 122 -15.48 -2.89 11.06
CA PRO A 122 -15.12 -3.05 12.47
C PRO A 122 -13.87 -3.93 12.63
N GLY A 123 -12.94 -3.49 13.50
CA GLY A 123 -11.62 -4.11 13.70
C GLY A 123 -10.56 -3.68 12.68
N VAL A 124 -10.90 -3.52 11.40
CA VAL A 124 -9.93 -3.03 10.38
C VAL A 124 -9.63 -1.55 10.59
N ARG A 125 -10.68 -0.76 10.84
CA ARG A 125 -10.54 0.67 11.12
C ARG A 125 -9.64 0.94 12.33
N GLU A 126 -9.82 0.16 13.39
CA GLU A 126 -9.02 0.25 14.62
C GLU A 126 -7.56 -0.14 14.40
N LEU A 127 -7.29 -1.16 13.57
CA LEU A 127 -5.92 -1.54 13.20
C LEU A 127 -5.16 -0.40 12.53
N PHE A 128 -5.83 0.34 11.63
CA PHE A 128 -5.19 1.46 10.95
C PHE A 128 -5.04 2.68 11.84
N GLN A 129 -6.03 2.99 12.68
CA GLN A 129 -5.94 4.08 13.64
C GLN A 129 -4.81 3.83 14.66
N LYS A 130 -4.72 2.62 15.21
CA LYS A 130 -3.62 2.26 16.12
C LYS A 130 -2.26 2.34 15.43
N SER A 131 -2.18 1.94 14.17
CA SER A 131 -0.91 2.04 13.41
C SER A 131 -0.47 3.49 13.18
N THR A 132 -1.41 4.42 12.98
CA THR A 132 -1.10 5.85 12.86
C THR A 132 -0.66 6.44 14.20
N GLU A 133 -1.34 6.09 15.30
CA GLU A 133 -0.96 6.53 16.65
C GLU A 133 0.46 6.07 17.01
N VAL A 134 0.78 4.79 16.79
CA VAL A 134 2.13 4.27 17.04
C VAL A 134 3.18 4.98 16.18
N ALA A 135 2.86 5.29 14.91
CA ALA A 135 3.79 6.01 14.04
C ALA A 135 4.04 7.45 14.52
N GLU A 136 3.02 8.13 15.07
CA GLU A 136 3.15 9.47 15.66
C GLU A 136 3.93 9.44 16.97
N GLU A 137 3.69 8.43 17.83
CA GLU A 137 4.47 8.17 19.04
C GLU A 137 5.94 7.90 18.72
N ASP A 138 6.23 7.07 17.72
CA ASP A 138 7.59 6.76 17.27
C ASP A 138 8.30 8.00 16.72
N GLN A 139 7.60 8.86 15.96
CA GLN A 139 8.16 10.13 15.47
C GLN A 139 8.46 11.09 16.62
N SER A 140 7.53 11.21 17.57
CA SER A 140 7.70 12.03 18.78
C SER A 140 8.89 11.53 19.60
N PHE A 141 8.95 10.21 19.84
CA PHE A 141 10.05 9.59 20.55
C PHE A 141 11.38 9.78 19.82
N ALA A 142 11.42 9.61 18.50
CA ALA A 142 12.62 9.85 17.70
C ALA A 142 13.11 11.31 17.76
N PHE A 143 12.18 12.27 17.85
CA PHE A 143 12.50 13.67 18.09
C PHE A 143 13.10 13.88 19.49
N TYR A 144 12.43 13.41 20.55
CA TYR A 144 12.89 13.56 21.93
C TYR A 144 14.20 12.80 22.22
N LYS A 145 14.40 11.65 21.58
CA LYS A 145 15.60 10.82 21.76
C LYS A 145 16.90 11.56 21.44
N LYS A 146 16.87 12.59 20.57
CA LYS A 146 18.02 13.46 20.30
C LYS A 146 18.49 14.24 21.53
N PHE A 147 17.59 14.48 22.47
CA PHE A 147 17.83 15.25 23.69
C PHE A 147 17.99 14.38 24.94
N LEU A 148 17.81 13.06 24.85
CA LEU A 148 17.92 12.13 25.98
C LEU A 148 19.36 11.75 26.33
N ASN A 149 20.30 11.91 25.40
CA ASN A 149 21.72 11.56 25.59
C ASN A 149 22.60 12.82 25.75
N GLN A 150 22.13 13.78 26.54
CA GLN A 150 22.93 14.96 26.86
C GLN A 150 23.90 14.66 28.01
N GLY A 151 25.12 15.20 27.93
CA GLY A 151 26.16 15.02 28.94
C GLY A 151 25.96 15.89 30.18
N PRO A 152 26.83 15.74 31.21
CA PRO A 152 26.76 16.51 32.46
C PRO A 152 26.76 18.04 32.24
N GLU A 153 27.45 18.53 31.20
CA GLU A 153 27.45 19.95 30.80
C GLU A 153 26.05 20.51 30.54
N TYR A 154 25.15 19.71 29.96
CA TYR A 154 23.79 20.16 29.65
C TYR A 154 22.93 20.36 30.90
N TYR A 155 23.23 19.64 31.98
CA TYR A 155 22.51 19.72 33.25
C TYR A 155 23.17 20.70 34.24
N GLY A 156 24.26 21.35 33.85
CA GLY A 156 25.01 22.27 34.71
C GLY A 156 25.85 21.55 35.78
N ASP A 157 26.00 20.23 35.71
CA ASP A 157 26.75 19.45 36.69
C ASP A 157 28.25 19.81 36.72
N LEU A 158 28.74 20.55 35.71
CA LEU A 158 30.11 21.01 35.58
C LEU A 158 30.28 22.51 35.85
N ASP A 159 29.20 23.23 36.16
CA ASP A 159 29.21 24.68 36.34
C ASP A 159 30.08 25.09 37.54
N GLU A 160 30.14 24.27 38.59
CA GLU A 160 31.05 24.48 39.74
C GLU A 160 32.55 24.37 39.38
N ASN A 161 32.88 23.86 38.18
CA ASN A 161 34.26 23.83 37.68
C ASN A 161 34.58 25.00 36.73
N ASP A 162 33.61 25.86 36.40
CA ASP A 162 33.81 27.05 35.57
C ASP A 162 34.17 28.26 36.44
N GLU A 163 35.47 28.56 36.51
CA GLU A 163 36.00 29.70 37.27
C GLU A 163 35.43 31.06 36.82
N ALA A 164 35.08 31.22 35.54
CA ALA A 164 34.54 32.48 35.04
C ALA A 164 33.09 32.69 35.49
N LEU A 165 32.29 31.61 35.50
CA LEU A 165 30.92 31.63 36.00
C LEU A 165 30.88 31.97 37.50
N LEU A 166 31.73 31.30 38.29
CA LEU A 166 31.82 31.50 39.74
C LEU A 166 32.26 32.91 40.14
N GLN A 167 33.16 33.53 39.37
CA GLN A 167 33.56 34.92 39.61
C GLN A 167 32.40 35.88 39.37
N HIS A 168 31.67 35.68 38.27
CA HIS A 168 30.50 36.49 37.93
C HIS A 168 29.38 36.33 38.97
N GLU A 169 29.14 35.13 39.49
CA GLU A 169 28.16 34.89 40.56
C GLU A 169 28.53 35.61 41.86
N LYS A 170 29.80 35.59 42.27
CA LYS A 170 30.27 36.31 43.46
C LYS A 170 30.12 37.81 43.35
N GLU A 171 30.48 38.40 42.20
CA GLU A 171 30.31 39.83 41.96
C GLU A 171 28.82 40.23 42.03
N ALA A 172 27.93 39.41 41.45
CA ALA A 172 26.49 39.65 41.51
C ALA A 172 25.90 39.52 42.93
N GLU A 173 26.40 38.59 43.76
CA GLU A 173 26.01 38.49 45.17
C GLU A 173 26.45 39.70 46.00
N GLU A 174 27.63 40.24 45.73
CA GLU A 174 28.16 41.45 46.38
C GLU A 174 27.42 42.72 45.96
N GLU A 175 27.00 42.84 44.70
CA GLU A 175 26.20 43.98 44.22
C GLU A 175 24.73 43.92 44.70
N GLY A 176 24.21 42.73 45.01
CA GLY A 176 22.83 42.51 45.45
C GLY A 176 22.60 42.53 46.97
N SER A 177 23.65 42.54 47.78
CA SER A 177 23.61 42.58 49.27
C SER A 177 23.82 43.98 49.83
#